data_AF-A0A382SHQ9-F1
#
_entry.id   AF-A0A382SHQ9-F1
#
_cell.length_a   1.000
_cell.length_b   1.000
_cell.length_c   1.000
_cell.angle_alpha   90.00
_cell.angle_beta   90.00
_cell.angle_gamma   90.00
#
_symmetry.space_group_name_H-M   'P 1'
#
loop_
_entity.id
_entity.type
_entity.pdbx_description
1 polymer ?
#
loop_
_entity_poly.entity_id
_entity_poly.type
_entity_poly.pdbx_seq_one_letter_code
_entity_poly.pdbx_strand_id
1 'polypeptide(L)'
;VLKILAVEFTDTVPTLAVTCEARPRLLVNLAFIHAQCRTEAHVKAVVCHEFLHVLLRHTERLTTLTPADHVAVDAVINAIIHRSLGPEYSGMMSRYYADTRGVTRLLRPPTDEEESRIRRVGWGRVRVRA
;
A
#
# COMPACT_ATOMS: atom_id res chain seq x y z
N VAL A 1 20.06 1.25 10.59
CA VAL A 1 18.74 0.58 10.70
C VAL A 1 18.36 0.08 9.32
N LEU A 2 18.35 -1.24 9.15
CA LEU A 2 17.61 -1.99 8.13
C LEU A 2 16.93 -3.11 8.92
N LYS A 3 15.60 -3.13 8.94
CA LYS A 3 14.80 -4.00 9.83
C LYS A 3 14.36 -5.31 9.18
N ILE A 4 14.38 -5.40 7.85
CA ILE A 4 14.06 -6.63 7.13
C ILE A 4 15.35 -7.45 7.00
N LEU A 5 15.34 -8.66 7.56
CA LEU A 5 16.53 -9.52 7.63
C LEU A 5 16.42 -10.76 6.74
N ALA A 6 15.23 -11.10 6.24
CA ALA A 6 15.05 -12.19 5.30
C ALA A 6 13.86 -11.96 4.36
N VAL A 7 13.95 -12.60 3.19
CA VAL A 7 12.87 -12.76 2.23
C VAL A 7 12.56 -14.25 2.15
N GLU A 8 11.28 -14.61 2.26
CA GLU A 8 10.80 -15.99 2.25
C GLU A 8 9.72 -16.13 1.17
N PHE A 9 9.93 -17.02 0.21
CA PHE A 9 8.91 -17.33 -0.80
C PHE A 9 7.96 -18.37 -0.23
N THR A 10 6.67 -18.07 -0.22
CA THR A 10 5.65 -18.90 0.43
C THR A 10 4.28 -18.70 -0.21
N ASP A 11 3.43 -19.72 -0.15
CA ASP A 11 2.02 -19.70 -0.53
C ASP A 11 1.07 -19.60 0.69
N THR A 12 1.60 -19.54 1.91
CA THR A 12 0.82 -19.49 3.16
C THR A 12 0.08 -18.16 3.35
N VAL A 13 0.50 -17.10 2.64
CA VAL A 13 -0.22 -15.82 2.57
C VAL A 13 -0.74 -15.59 1.15
N PRO A 14 -1.93 -15.00 0.97
CA PRO A 14 -2.54 -14.84 -0.35
C PRO A 14 -1.87 -13.76 -1.21
N THR A 15 -1.04 -12.90 -0.61
CA THR A 15 -0.41 -11.71 -1.22
C THR A 15 1.08 -11.66 -0.86
N LEU A 16 1.64 -10.46 -0.71
CA LEU A 16 2.86 -10.28 0.08
C LEU A 16 2.46 -9.91 1.51
N ALA A 17 3.37 -10.12 2.45
CA ALA A 17 3.18 -9.72 3.83
C ALA A 17 4.53 -9.52 4.54
N VAL A 18 4.54 -8.74 5.61
CA VAL A 18 5.63 -8.73 6.59
C VAL A 18 5.18 -9.31 7.92
N THR A 19 6.05 -10.10 8.56
CA THR A 19 5.77 -10.67 9.88
C THR A 19 5.81 -9.59 10.97
N CYS A 20 4.91 -9.70 11.95
CA CYS A 20 4.87 -8.84 13.14
C CYS A 20 5.78 -9.40 14.26
N GLU A 21 7.08 -9.50 13.98
CA GLU A 21 8.09 -9.97 14.93
C GLU A 21 9.21 -8.93 15.10
N ALA A 22 10.06 -9.09 16.12
CA ALA A 22 11.15 -8.13 16.40
C ALA A 22 12.13 -7.95 15.23
N ARG A 23 12.18 -8.94 14.33
CA ARG A 23 13.00 -8.98 13.12
C ARG A 23 12.12 -9.41 11.93
N PRO A 24 11.39 -8.47 11.30
CA PRO A 24 10.44 -8.80 10.24
C PRO A 24 11.08 -9.56 9.06
N ARG A 25 10.31 -10.50 8.52
CA ARG A 25 10.58 -11.21 7.28
C ARG A 25 9.56 -10.78 6.23
N LEU A 26 10.02 -10.63 5.00
CA LEU A 26 9.15 -10.39 3.85
C LEU A 26 8.70 -11.72 3.27
N LEU A 27 7.41 -12.03 3.40
CA LEU A 27 6.76 -13.18 2.81
C LEU A 27 6.30 -12.82 1.39
N VAL A 28 6.72 -13.61 0.41
CA VAL A 28 6.46 -13.34 -1.02
C VAL A 28 5.71 -14.51 -1.64
N ASN A 29 4.44 -14.29 -1.98
CA ASN A 29 3.68 -15.21 -2.82
C ASN A 29 3.91 -14.90 -4.31
N LEU A 30 4.62 -15.79 -5.00
CA LEU A 30 4.91 -15.64 -6.43
C LEU A 30 3.67 -15.79 -7.30
N ALA A 31 2.65 -16.56 -6.89
CA ALA A 31 1.40 -16.67 -7.64
C ALA A 31 0.64 -15.33 -7.63
N PHE A 32 0.64 -14.62 -6.50
CA PHE A 32 0.10 -13.26 -6.43
C PHE A 32 0.86 -12.29 -7.33
N ILE A 33 2.20 -12.31 -7.28
CA ILE A 33 3.04 -11.48 -8.16
C ILE A 33 2.71 -11.75 -9.63
N HIS A 34 2.67 -13.02 -10.03
CA HIS A 34 2.39 -13.38 -11.42
C HIS A 34 0.98 -12.96 -11.86
N ALA A 35 -0.02 -13.09 -10.98
CA ALA A 35 -1.39 -12.70 -11.30
C ALA A 35 -1.60 -11.18 -11.34
N GLN A 36 -0.94 -10.43 -10.45
CA GLN A 36 -1.25 -9.02 -10.21
C GLN A 36 -0.19 -8.06 -10.72
N CYS A 37 1.08 -8.44 -10.84
CA CYS A 37 2.16 -7.53 -11.25
C CYS A 37 2.48 -7.67 -12.74
N ARG A 38 1.98 -6.74 -13.56
CA ARG A 38 2.23 -6.72 -15.02
C ARG A 38 3.56 -6.11 -15.45
N THR A 39 4.26 -5.42 -14.55
CA THR A 39 5.49 -4.68 -14.84
C THR A 39 6.44 -4.81 -13.66
N GLU A 40 7.73 -4.55 -13.89
CA GLU A 40 8.72 -4.51 -12.81
C GLU A 40 8.36 -3.43 -11.76
N ALA A 41 7.82 -2.29 -12.18
CA ALA A 41 7.35 -1.25 -11.28
C ALA A 41 6.25 -1.74 -10.33
N HIS A 42 5.32 -2.58 -10.80
CA HIS A 42 4.31 -3.20 -9.92
C HIS A 42 4.94 -4.10 -8.85
N VAL A 43 5.95 -4.91 -9.21
CA VAL A 43 6.69 -5.76 -8.25
C VAL A 43 7.40 -4.88 -7.22
N LYS A 44 8.10 -3.84 -7.67
CA LYS A 44 8.77 -2.89 -6.77
C LYS A 44 7.76 -2.19 -5.86
N ALA A 45 6.57 -1.86 -6.34
CA ALA A 45 5.54 -1.19 -5.56
C ALA A 45 5.01 -2.07 -4.42
N VAL A 46 4.70 -3.34 -4.67
CA VAL A 46 4.22 -4.24 -3.60
C VAL A 46 5.30 -4.57 -2.58
N VAL A 47 6.55 -4.70 -3.02
CA VAL A 47 7.67 -4.83 -2.09
C VAL A 47 7.81 -3.55 -1.26
N CYS A 48 7.79 -2.38 -1.89
CA CYS A 48 7.86 -1.09 -1.19
C CYS A 48 6.72 -0.91 -0.18
N HIS A 49 5.51 -1.35 -0.51
CA HIS A 49 4.35 -1.33 0.38
C HIS A 49 4.64 -2.09 1.68
N GLU A 50 5.07 -3.34 1.57
CA GLU A 50 5.44 -4.15 2.75
C GLU A 50 6.60 -3.55 3.55
N PHE A 51 7.61 -3.01 2.86
CA PHE A 51 8.72 -2.31 3.52
C PHE A 51 8.24 -1.09 4.30
N LEU A 52 7.25 -0.34 3.80
CA LEU A 52 6.71 0.82 4.48
C LEU A 52 5.94 0.43 5.75
N HIS A 53 5.28 -0.73 5.82
CA HIS A 53 4.72 -1.23 7.08
C HIS A 53 5.79 -1.37 8.17
N VAL A 54 6.99 -1.83 7.81
CA VAL A 54 8.11 -1.96 8.76
C VAL A 54 8.70 -0.60 9.11
N LEU A 55 8.95 0.27 8.12
CA LEU A 55 9.57 1.58 8.32
C LEU A 55 8.67 2.52 9.15
N LEU A 56 7.36 2.47 8.93
CA LEU A 56 6.36 3.22 9.70
C LEU A 56 6.02 2.57 11.05
N ARG A 57 6.68 1.44 11.38
CA ARG A 57 6.51 0.67 12.63
C ARG A 57 5.10 0.13 12.84
N HIS A 58 4.36 -0.13 11.77
CA HIS A 58 3.04 -0.77 11.86
C HIS A 58 3.16 -2.20 12.42
N THR A 59 4.23 -2.92 12.09
CA THR A 59 4.51 -4.27 12.60
C THR A 59 4.86 -4.34 14.08
N GLU A 60 5.25 -3.22 14.70
CA GLU A 60 5.63 -3.14 16.12
C GLU A 60 4.54 -2.54 17.00
N ARG A 61 3.82 -1.54 16.47
CA ARG A 61 2.86 -0.74 17.25
C ARG A 61 1.43 -1.24 17.13
N LEU A 62 1.12 -2.00 16.08
CA LEU A 62 -0.24 -2.43 15.74
C LEU A 62 -0.29 -3.96 15.72
N THR A 63 -0.18 -4.58 16.89
CA THR A 63 -0.23 -6.03 17.04
C THR A 63 -1.65 -6.60 16.99
N THR A 64 -2.66 -5.74 17.17
CA THR A 64 -4.08 -6.06 17.02
C THR A 64 -4.76 -5.01 16.14
N LEU A 65 -4.73 -5.23 14.84
CA LEU A 65 -5.36 -4.34 13.88
C LEU A 65 -6.83 -4.70 13.68
N THR A 66 -7.70 -3.70 13.75
CA THR A 66 -9.07 -3.85 13.28
C THR A 66 -9.10 -3.77 11.74
N PRO A 67 -10.19 -4.20 11.08
CA PRO A 67 -10.34 -4.03 9.63
C PRO A 67 -10.23 -2.56 9.19
N ALA A 68 -10.66 -1.61 10.02
CA ALA A 68 -10.54 -0.18 9.74
C ALA A 68 -9.07 0.27 9.80
N ASP A 69 -8.29 -0.26 10.75
CA ASP A 69 -6.87 0.05 10.85
C ASP A 69 -6.10 -0.46 9.64
N HIS A 70 -6.39 -1.68 9.14
CA HIS A 70 -5.80 -2.21 7.90
C HIS A 70 -6.02 -1.24 6.73
N VAL A 71 -7.27 -0.81 6.53
CA VAL A 71 -7.59 0.13 5.45
C VAL A 71 -6.85 1.45 5.62
N ALA A 72 -6.77 1.97 6.85
CA ALA A 72 -6.12 3.24 7.14
C ALA A 72 -4.61 3.20 6.85
N VAL A 73 -3.90 2.17 7.33
CA VAL A 73 -2.45 2.06 7.15
C VAL A 73 -2.09 1.83 5.68
N ASP A 74 -2.84 0.98 4.98
CA ASP A 74 -2.60 0.68 3.58
C ASP A 74 -2.91 1.89 2.69
N ALA A 75 -3.97 2.65 2.99
CA ALA A 75 -4.30 3.87 2.26
C ALA A 75 -3.18 4.92 2.35
N VAL A 76 -2.59 5.09 3.54
CA VAL A 76 -1.44 5.99 3.74
C VAL A 76 -0.24 5.53 2.93
N ILE A 77 0.09 4.23 2.99
CA ILE A 77 1.23 3.65 2.27
C ILE A 77 1.04 3.76 0.75
N ASN A 78 -0.14 3.41 0.24
CA ASN A 78 -0.46 3.49 -1.18
C ASN A 78 -0.42 4.94 -1.69
N ALA A 79 -0.88 5.90 -0.88
CA ALA A 79 -0.74 7.32 -1.18
C ALA A 79 0.71 7.80 -1.19
N ILE A 80 1.56 7.32 -0.26
CA ILE A 80 3.01 7.61 -0.25
C ILE A 80 3.65 7.11 -1.55
N ILE A 81 3.39 5.86 -1.92
CA ILE A 81 3.92 5.24 -3.15
C ILE A 81 3.49 6.04 -4.38
N HIS A 82 2.19 6.32 -4.53
CA HIS A 82 1.68 7.07 -5.67
C HIS A 82 2.31 8.46 -5.78
N ARG A 83 2.37 9.21 -4.67
CA ARG A 83 2.90 10.58 -4.68
C ARG A 83 4.42 10.66 -4.88
N SER A 84 5.15 9.63 -4.46
CA SER A 84 6.62 9.65 -4.47
C SER A 84 7.21 8.98 -5.72
N LEU A 85 6.53 7.93 -6.22
CA LEU A 85 7.02 7.08 -7.32
C LEU A 85 6.12 7.15 -8.56
N GLY A 86 4.97 7.81 -8.47
CA GLY A 86 4.10 8.10 -9.61
C GLY A 86 3.13 6.98 -9.98
N PRO A 87 2.32 7.22 -11.04
CA PRO A 87 1.25 6.31 -11.47
C PRO A 87 1.75 4.96 -11.97
N GLU A 88 3.00 4.87 -12.44
CA GLU A 88 3.61 3.61 -12.89
C GLU A 88 3.69 2.59 -11.74
N TYR A 89 4.02 3.04 -10.53
CA TYR A 89 4.11 2.18 -9.35
C TYR A 89 2.73 1.89 -8.74
N SER A 90 1.83 2.87 -8.72
CA SER A 90 0.47 2.68 -8.18
C SER A 90 -0.49 1.99 -9.15
N GLY A 91 -0.09 1.75 -10.41
CA GLY A 91 -0.95 1.17 -11.44
C GLY A 91 -1.50 -0.22 -11.10
N MET A 92 -0.79 -0.99 -10.27
CA MET A 92 -1.30 -2.24 -9.71
C MET A 92 -2.49 -1.97 -8.80
N MET A 93 -2.35 -1.07 -7.81
CA MET A 93 -3.39 -0.73 -6.84
C MET A 93 -4.64 -0.17 -7.52
N SER A 94 -4.46 0.71 -8.51
CA SER A 94 -5.57 1.27 -9.29
C SER A 94 -6.41 0.19 -9.96
N ARG A 95 -5.76 -0.85 -10.50
CA ARG A 95 -6.45 -1.99 -11.11
C ARG A 95 -7.06 -2.92 -10.06
N TYR A 96 -6.28 -3.28 -9.04
CA TYR A 96 -6.68 -4.26 -8.02
C TYR A 96 -7.90 -3.80 -7.22
N TYR A 97 -8.01 -2.48 -6.97
CA TYR A 97 -9.12 -1.88 -6.23
C TYR A 97 -10.12 -1.13 -7.14
N ALA A 98 -10.12 -1.34 -8.46
CA ALA A 98 -10.94 -0.58 -9.41
C ALA A 98 -12.45 -0.65 -9.05
N ASP A 99 -12.95 -1.84 -8.75
CA ASP A 99 -14.37 -2.11 -8.53
C ASP A 99 -14.81 -1.99 -7.06
N THR A 100 -13.92 -1.50 -6.19
CA THR A 100 -14.22 -1.36 -4.76
C THR A 100 -15.19 -0.20 -4.46
N ARG A 101 -15.91 -0.32 -3.34
CA ARG A 101 -16.94 0.63 -2.91
C ARG A 101 -16.69 1.08 -1.47
N GLY A 102 -17.16 2.27 -1.14
CA GLY A 102 -17.00 2.83 0.21
C GLY A 102 -15.54 3.16 0.52
N VAL A 103 -15.13 2.93 1.76
CA VAL A 103 -13.82 3.35 2.29
C VAL A 103 -12.63 2.66 1.61
N THR A 104 -12.80 1.46 1.05
CA THR A 104 -11.73 0.70 0.39
C THR A 104 -11.24 1.36 -0.90
N ARG A 105 -11.99 2.33 -1.45
CA ARG A 105 -11.50 3.18 -2.56
C ARG A 105 -10.27 3.99 -2.18
N LEU A 106 -10.05 4.26 -0.89
CA LEU A 106 -8.84 4.95 -0.40
C LEU A 106 -7.55 4.14 -0.63
N LEU A 107 -7.66 2.85 -0.94
CA LEU A 107 -6.52 1.98 -1.24
C LEU A 107 -5.93 2.19 -2.64
N ARG A 108 -6.55 3.05 -3.46
CA ARG A 108 -6.01 3.47 -4.76
C ARG A 108 -6.05 4.99 -4.91
N PRO A 109 -5.25 5.57 -5.82
CA PRO A 109 -5.45 6.94 -6.23
C PRO A 109 -6.90 7.18 -6.72
N PRO A 110 -7.44 8.40 -6.52
CA PRO A 110 -8.75 8.75 -7.06
C PRO A 110 -8.74 8.67 -8.59
N THR A 111 -9.87 8.32 -9.19
CA THR A 111 -10.04 8.48 -10.64
C THR A 111 -10.13 9.96 -11.00
N ASP A 112 -9.95 10.31 -12.27
CA ASP A 112 -10.08 11.70 -12.74
C ASP A 112 -11.46 12.32 -12.38
N GLU A 113 -12.51 11.49 -12.40
CA GLU A 113 -13.85 11.91 -12.00
C GLU A 113 -13.94 12.18 -10.49
N GLU A 114 -13.39 11.27 -9.67
CA GLU A 114 -13.33 11.41 -8.21
C GLU A 114 -12.48 12.62 -7.82
N GLU A 115 -11.33 12.81 -8.47
CA GLU A 115 -10.45 13.95 -8.24
C GLU A 115 -11.15 15.27 -8.61
N SER A 116 -11.84 15.31 -9.75
CA SER A 116 -12.63 16.47 -10.17
C SER A 116 -13.76 16.79 -9.19
N ARG A 117 -14.38 15.77 -8.57
CA ARG A 117 -15.37 15.96 -7.51
C ARG A 117 -14.72 16.51 -6.23
N ILE A 118 -13.59 15.94 -5.79
CA ILE A 118 -12.85 16.40 -4.61
C ILE A 118 -12.42 17.86 -4.75
N ARG A 119 -11.88 18.23 -5.92
CA ARG A 119 -11.48 19.62 -6.22
C ARG A 119 -12.66 20.59 -6.21
N ARG A 120 -13.83 20.16 -6.72
CA ARG A 120 -15.07 20.96 -6.71
C ARG A 120 -15.66 21.15 -5.32
N VAL A 121 -15.58 20.13 -4.45
CA VAL A 121 -16.07 20.19 -3.07
C VAL A 121 -15.19 21.08 -2.19
N GLY A 122 -13.99 21.45 -2.65
CA GLY A 122 -13.18 22.48 -2.01
C GLY A 122 -12.72 22.06 -0.62
N TRP A 123 -11.76 21.14 -0.53
CA TRP A 123 -10.90 21.13 0.64
C TRP A 123 -10.11 22.44 0.61
N GLY A 124 -10.58 23.42 1.37
CA GLY A 124 -9.95 24.72 1.50
C GLY A 124 -8.45 24.54 1.72
N ARG A 125 -7.65 25.30 0.96
CA ARG A 125 -6.19 25.40 1.03
C ARG A 125 -5.65 25.11 2.45
N VAL A 126 -5.32 23.86 2.75
CA VAL A 126 -4.39 23.57 3.86
C VAL A 126 -3.01 23.85 3.28
N ARG A 127 -2.65 25.14 3.28
CA ARG A 127 -1.26 25.56 3.09
C ARG A 127 -0.50 25.03 4.29
N VAL A 128 0.24 23.94 4.11
CA VAL A 128 1.37 23.63 4.98
C VAL A 128 2.35 24.76 4.78
N ARG A 129 2.40 25.70 5.72
CA ARG A 129 3.48 26.68 5.78
C ARG A 129 4.76 25.89 6.11
N ALA A 130 5.74 25.96 5.22
CA ALA A 130 7.13 25.64 5.53
C ALA A 130 7.67 26.65 6.56
#